data_AF-A0A4U0S6V3-F1
#
_entry.id   AF-A0A4U0S6V3-F1
#
_cell.length_a   1.000
_cell.length_b   1.000
_cell.length_c   1.000
_cell.angle_alpha   90.00
_cell.angle_beta   90.00
_cell.angle_gamma   90.00
#
_symmetry.space_group_name_H-M   'P 1'
#
loop_
_entity.id
_entity.type
_entity.pdbx_description
1 polymer ?
#
loop_
_entity_poly.entity_id
_entity_poly.type
_entity_poly.pdbx_seq_one_letter_code
_entity_poly.pdbx_strand_id
1 'polypeptide(L)'
;MAPNDRQAALLAHYRTQPPAVRRAMAERASPQLRAHLARVERGIAMDASPGAMAAVLTERREMQARHLHLIDQAWIDMAEGRADRVMITMPPRHGKSRRASLPDGAICVIQTRWNEDDLAGRILADAQANEWHVIDLPALADSDDDPLGRKPGEPLWPERFDVEHHATTRRRVGERVWAALYQQKPRPPEGGVWQRAWITDHRLTTVEFGGLDMARVIVAVDPAGGESSVGDETGIIGAARGFDGHLYVLEDRSASMGANDWGLTACRLALALKADAIVVESNYGGDMARQVLSQAWEQLRRDGTTAGQLMPRVLEVTAKVGKRLRAEPIAQLYEQGLIHHVGTHVRLEEQMATWVVGMDSPDRMDAAVHGLTELADPEQLAAVAGHIHDDRLGGRR
;
A
#
# COMPACT_ATOMS: atom_id res chain seq x y z
N MET A 1 73.52 16.81 -19.50
CA MET A 1 72.18 16.19 -19.41
C MET A 1 71.83 15.62 -20.75
N ALA A 2 71.50 14.33 -20.80
CA ALA A 2 71.04 13.69 -22.02
C ALA A 2 69.72 14.37 -22.47
N PRO A 3 69.37 14.34 -23.77
CA PRO A 3 68.12 14.92 -24.28
C PRO A 3 66.87 14.46 -23.52
N ASN A 4 66.85 13.21 -23.06
CA ASN A 4 65.76 12.62 -22.27
C ASN A 4 65.63 13.23 -20.87
N ASP A 5 66.74 13.61 -20.22
CA ASP A 5 66.71 14.20 -18.87
C ASP A 5 66.09 15.60 -18.89
N ARG A 6 66.36 16.37 -19.97
CA ARG A 6 65.76 17.72 -20.14
C ARG A 6 64.26 17.62 -20.37
N GLN A 7 63.81 16.65 -21.16
CA GLN A 7 62.39 16.44 -21.39
C GLN A 7 61.66 16.00 -20.13
N ALA A 8 62.24 15.09 -19.33
CA ALA A 8 61.68 14.69 -18.05
C ALA A 8 61.57 15.87 -17.07
N ALA A 9 62.63 16.68 -16.95
CA ALA A 9 62.62 17.88 -16.12
C ALA A 9 61.55 18.91 -16.55
N LEU A 10 61.36 19.09 -17.86
CA LEU A 10 60.33 19.97 -18.41
C LEU A 10 58.91 19.47 -18.09
N LEU A 11 58.64 18.17 -18.22
CA LEU A 11 57.34 17.59 -17.90
C LEU A 11 57.04 17.65 -16.40
N ALA A 12 58.05 17.43 -15.56
CA ALA A 12 57.93 17.60 -14.10
C ALA A 12 57.66 19.06 -13.71
N HIS A 13 58.36 20.01 -14.33
CA HIS A 13 58.13 21.44 -14.14
C HIS A 13 56.74 21.87 -14.61
N TYR A 14 56.29 21.38 -15.77
CA TYR A 14 54.95 21.65 -16.29
C TYR A 14 53.86 21.21 -15.31
N ARG A 15 54.02 20.03 -14.68
CA ARG A 15 53.03 19.47 -13.75
C ARG A 15 52.78 20.34 -12.52
N THR A 16 53.78 21.09 -12.06
CA THR A 16 53.67 21.95 -10.87
C THR A 16 53.17 23.36 -11.17
N GLN A 17 53.04 23.75 -12.45
CA GLN A 17 52.60 25.10 -12.81
C GLN A 17 51.08 25.30 -12.62
N PRO A 18 50.60 26.53 -12.37
CA PRO A 18 49.18 26.84 -12.33
C PRO A 18 48.46 26.54 -13.67
N PRO A 19 47.15 26.22 -13.67
CA PRO A 19 46.42 25.84 -14.89
C PRO A 19 46.51 26.86 -16.04
N ALA A 20 46.49 28.17 -15.73
CA ALA A 20 46.63 29.23 -16.73
C ALA A 20 48.01 29.22 -17.40
N VAL A 21 49.06 28.96 -16.63
CA VAL A 21 50.44 28.86 -17.12
C VAL A 21 50.62 27.59 -17.94
N ARG A 22 50.07 26.45 -17.50
CA ARG A 22 50.10 25.19 -18.26
C ARG A 22 49.41 25.30 -19.62
N ARG A 23 48.25 25.97 -19.67
CA ARG A 23 47.55 26.24 -20.93
C ARG A 23 48.41 27.05 -21.90
N ALA A 24 49.02 28.14 -21.42
CA ALA A 24 49.93 28.96 -22.24
C ALA A 24 51.17 28.17 -22.72
N MET A 25 51.72 27.28 -21.89
CA MET A 25 52.82 26.39 -22.26
C MET A 25 52.41 25.37 -23.34
N ALA A 26 51.22 24.78 -23.24
CA ALA A 26 50.71 23.81 -24.20
C ALA A 26 50.37 24.44 -25.57
N GLU A 27 49.89 25.68 -25.57
CA GLU A 27 49.62 26.47 -26.79
C GLU A 27 50.91 26.77 -27.56
N ARG A 28 52.00 27.08 -26.85
CA ARG A 28 53.32 27.38 -27.44
C ARG A 28 54.16 26.12 -27.73
N ALA A 29 53.71 24.94 -27.32
CA ALA A 29 54.43 23.68 -27.50
C ALA A 29 54.34 23.13 -28.94
N SER A 30 55.39 22.45 -29.39
CA SER A 30 55.40 21.69 -30.64
C SER A 30 54.37 20.55 -30.60
N PRO A 31 53.89 20.04 -31.76
CA PRO A 31 52.92 18.94 -31.79
C PRO A 31 53.36 17.70 -31.00
N GLN A 32 54.65 17.34 -31.09
CA GLN A 32 55.24 16.21 -30.37
C GLN A 32 55.24 16.46 -28.85
N LEU A 33 55.63 17.66 -28.41
CA LEU A 33 55.61 18.00 -26.99
C LEU A 33 54.18 18.09 -26.45
N ARG A 34 53.23 18.61 -27.23
CA ARG A 34 51.81 18.71 -26.85
C ARG A 34 51.20 17.33 -26.57
N ALA A 35 51.58 16.29 -27.32
CA ALA A 35 51.15 14.92 -27.05
C ALA A 35 51.64 14.41 -25.68
N HIS A 36 52.87 14.76 -25.29
CA HIS A 36 53.43 14.43 -23.98
C HIS A 36 52.75 15.23 -22.86
N LEU A 37 52.54 16.53 -23.06
CA LEU A 37 51.82 17.39 -22.12
C LEU A 37 50.36 16.92 -21.91
N ALA A 38 49.68 16.48 -22.97
CA ALA A 38 48.34 15.91 -22.87
C ALA A 38 48.30 14.61 -22.04
N ARG A 39 49.38 13.82 -22.03
CA ARG A 39 49.51 12.65 -21.15
C ARG A 39 49.72 13.09 -19.69
N VAL A 40 50.50 14.14 -19.47
CA VAL A 40 50.68 14.73 -18.13
C VAL A 40 49.37 15.33 -17.60
N GLU A 41 48.61 16.07 -18.41
CA GLU A 41 47.28 16.60 -18.04
C GLU A 41 46.28 15.48 -17.73
N ARG A 42 46.31 14.37 -18.49
CA ARG A 42 45.52 13.18 -18.15
C ARG A 42 45.89 12.62 -16.78
N GLY A 43 47.18 12.53 -16.47
CA GLY A 43 47.66 12.14 -15.13
C GLY A 43 47.16 13.07 -14.04
N ILE A 44 47.35 14.39 -14.21
CA ILE A 44 46.89 15.41 -13.25
C ILE A 44 45.36 15.30 -13.01
N ALA A 45 44.58 15.09 -14.08
CA ALA A 45 43.14 14.93 -13.97
C ALA A 45 42.72 13.63 -13.25
N MET A 46 43.44 12.52 -13.45
CA MET A 46 43.21 11.27 -12.73
C MET A 46 43.52 11.40 -11.23
N ASP A 47 44.54 12.18 -10.88
CA ASP A 47 44.96 12.35 -9.48
C ASP A 47 44.12 13.39 -8.71
N ALA A 48 43.20 14.09 -9.38
CA ALA A 48 42.45 15.20 -8.78
C ALA A 48 41.28 14.74 -7.90
N SER A 49 40.53 13.72 -8.34
CA SER A 49 39.46 13.10 -7.56
C SER A 49 39.05 11.75 -8.18
N PRO A 50 38.44 10.83 -7.42
CA PRO A 50 37.89 9.59 -7.97
C PRO A 50 36.96 9.79 -9.16
N GLY A 51 36.09 10.82 -9.12
CA GLY A 51 35.20 11.13 -10.25
C GLY A 51 35.91 11.75 -11.46
N ALA A 52 36.97 12.53 -11.25
CA ALA A 52 37.79 13.06 -12.33
C ALA A 52 38.58 11.92 -13.02
N MET A 53 39.08 10.96 -12.24
CA MET A 53 39.67 9.72 -12.74
C MET A 53 38.69 8.92 -13.59
N ALA A 54 37.48 8.67 -13.09
CA ALA A 54 36.44 7.92 -13.81
C ALA A 54 36.03 8.60 -15.13
N ALA A 55 35.90 9.93 -15.14
CA ALA A 55 35.64 10.69 -16.37
C ALA A 55 36.77 10.57 -17.41
N VAL A 56 38.03 10.48 -16.98
CA VAL A 56 39.18 10.26 -17.89
C VAL A 56 39.20 8.83 -18.43
N LEU A 57 39.02 7.83 -17.56
CA LEU A 57 39.06 6.41 -17.91
C LEU A 57 37.90 5.98 -18.81
N THR A 58 36.74 6.61 -18.66
CA THR A 58 35.53 6.31 -19.46
C THR A 58 35.40 7.19 -20.70
N GLU A 59 36.46 7.91 -21.10
CA GLU A 59 36.43 8.83 -22.24
C GLU A 59 35.27 9.84 -22.18
N ARG A 60 35.00 10.37 -20.98
CA ARG A 60 33.92 11.33 -20.68
C ARG A 60 32.49 10.80 -20.84
N ARG A 61 32.29 9.49 -20.93
CA ARG A 61 30.94 8.90 -20.74
C ARG A 61 30.42 9.22 -19.35
N GLU A 62 31.29 9.21 -18.35
CA GLU A 62 31.00 9.82 -17.07
C GLU A 62 31.32 11.32 -17.09
N MET A 63 30.33 12.12 -16.69
CA MET A 63 30.44 13.57 -16.61
C MET A 63 30.65 14.03 -15.17
N GLN A 64 31.69 14.84 -14.96
CA GLN A 64 32.03 15.39 -13.64
C GLN A 64 31.40 16.79 -13.46
N ALA A 65 30.23 16.85 -12.82
CA ALA A 65 29.59 18.12 -12.46
C ALA A 65 30.14 18.69 -11.13
N ARG A 66 29.96 20.01 -10.89
CA ARG A 66 30.50 20.69 -9.70
C ARG A 66 30.03 20.05 -8.39
N HIS A 67 28.76 19.67 -8.29
CA HIS A 67 28.21 19.04 -7.08
C HIS A 67 28.74 17.63 -6.82
N LEU A 68 29.19 16.92 -7.86
CA LEU A 68 29.78 15.58 -7.71
C LEU A 68 31.21 15.62 -7.14
N HIS A 69 31.92 16.74 -7.27
CA HIS A 69 33.21 16.94 -6.60
C HIS A 69 33.06 16.98 -5.08
N LEU A 70 31.94 17.49 -4.56
CA LEU A 70 31.68 17.54 -3.13
C LEU A 70 31.44 16.13 -2.56
N ILE A 71 30.88 15.22 -3.37
CA ILE A 71 30.74 13.81 -3.01
C ILE A 71 32.12 13.14 -2.97
N ASP A 72 32.95 13.33 -4.00
CA ASP A 72 34.30 12.78 -4.06
C ASP A 72 35.14 13.23 -2.86
N GLN A 73 35.07 14.52 -2.53
CA GLN A 73 35.81 15.08 -1.40
C GLN A 73 35.35 14.49 -0.07
N ALA A 74 34.04 14.32 0.12
CA ALA A 74 33.51 13.72 1.34
C ALA A 74 34.02 12.28 1.54
N TRP A 75 34.21 11.50 0.48
CA TRP A 75 34.80 10.17 0.59
C TRP A 75 36.29 10.18 0.84
N ILE A 76 37.02 11.09 0.21
CA ILE A 76 38.45 11.29 0.51
C ILE A 76 38.61 11.63 2.00
N ASP A 77 37.80 12.56 2.51
CA ASP A 77 37.80 12.95 3.93
C ASP A 77 37.45 11.77 4.85
N MET A 78 36.50 10.91 4.48
CA MET A 78 36.19 9.69 5.23
C MET A 78 37.34 8.66 5.18
N ALA A 79 37.91 8.41 4.01
CA ALA A 79 38.99 7.45 3.83
C ALA A 79 40.27 7.88 4.56
N GLU A 80 40.53 9.19 4.66
CA GLU A 80 41.65 9.76 5.41
C GLU A 80 41.31 9.98 6.90
N GLY A 81 40.13 9.52 7.36
CA GLY A 81 39.71 9.58 8.77
C GLY A 81 39.43 11.00 9.29
N ARG A 82 39.22 11.97 8.40
CA ARG A 82 38.86 13.36 8.76
C ARG A 82 37.37 13.54 9.05
N ALA A 83 36.54 12.60 8.61
CA ALA A 83 35.10 12.60 8.88
C ALA A 83 34.57 11.17 9.03
N ASP A 84 33.85 10.89 10.10
CA ASP A 84 33.31 9.54 10.34
C ASP A 84 31.85 9.39 9.87
N ARG A 85 31.17 10.51 9.64
CA ARG A 85 29.73 10.55 9.36
C ARG A 85 29.43 11.65 8.35
N VAL A 86 28.94 11.27 7.17
CA VAL A 86 28.55 12.19 6.11
C VAL A 86 27.13 11.86 5.66
N MET A 87 26.29 12.89 5.54
CA MET A 87 24.95 12.78 4.96
C MET A 87 24.89 13.62 3.68
N ILE A 88 24.50 12.99 2.56
CA ILE A 88 24.43 13.63 1.25
C ILE A 88 22.98 13.63 0.76
N THR A 89 22.37 14.81 0.64
CA THR A 89 21.01 14.98 0.12
C THR A 89 21.05 15.71 -1.21
N MET A 90 20.48 15.11 -2.26
CA MET A 90 20.32 15.78 -3.57
C MET A 90 19.22 15.13 -4.44
N PRO A 91 18.65 15.87 -5.41
CA PRO A 91 17.54 15.40 -6.23
C PRO A 91 17.85 14.12 -7.05
N PRO A 92 16.83 13.36 -7.52
CA PRO A 92 17.02 12.17 -8.35
C PRO A 92 17.69 12.49 -9.70
N ARG A 93 18.39 11.52 -10.29
CA ARG A 93 19.12 11.64 -11.58
C ARG A 93 20.32 12.61 -11.61
N HIS A 94 20.81 13.05 -10.45
CA HIS A 94 22.01 13.90 -10.34
C HIS A 94 23.31 13.14 -9.99
N GLY A 95 23.38 11.83 -10.23
CA GLY A 95 24.62 11.04 -10.18
C GLY A 95 25.03 10.49 -8.80
N LYS A 96 24.26 10.76 -7.73
CA LYS A 96 24.56 10.28 -6.36
C LYS A 96 24.74 8.75 -6.24
N SER A 97 23.75 7.98 -6.71
CA SER A 97 23.68 6.54 -6.47
C SER A 97 24.71 5.77 -7.29
N ARG A 98 24.97 6.22 -8.52
CA ARG A 98 25.97 5.61 -9.40
C ARG A 98 27.40 5.76 -8.88
N ARG A 99 27.62 6.75 -8.02
CA ARG A 99 28.94 7.07 -7.51
C ARG A 99 29.24 6.36 -6.18
N ALA A 100 28.23 6.23 -5.31
CA ALA A 100 28.40 5.71 -3.94
C ALA A 100 28.35 4.17 -3.82
N SER A 101 28.20 3.44 -4.92
CA SER A 101 28.00 1.99 -4.90
C SER A 101 28.96 1.30 -5.87
N LEU A 102 29.75 0.33 -5.39
CA LEU A 102 30.52 -0.59 -6.23
C LEU A 102 29.56 -1.61 -6.89
N PRO A 103 29.84 -2.07 -8.13
CA PRO A 103 29.00 -3.04 -8.84
C PRO A 103 28.80 -4.39 -8.11
N ASP A 104 29.75 -4.79 -7.25
CA ASP A 104 29.77 -6.11 -6.59
C ASP A 104 29.83 -6.02 -5.04
N GLY A 105 29.49 -4.87 -4.46
CA GLY A 105 29.51 -4.69 -3.01
C GLY A 105 28.28 -5.33 -2.34
N ALA A 106 28.48 -6.08 -1.26
CA ALA A 106 27.36 -6.53 -0.43
C ALA A 106 26.65 -5.33 0.20
N ILE A 107 25.33 -5.25 0.04
CA ILE A 107 24.50 -4.17 0.58
C ILE A 107 23.75 -4.70 1.81
N CYS A 108 23.92 -4.04 2.96
CA CYS A 108 23.20 -4.36 4.19
C CYS A 108 22.35 -3.14 4.58
N VAL A 109 21.05 -3.36 4.76
CA VAL A 109 20.10 -2.35 5.22
C VAL A 109 19.57 -2.76 6.58
N ILE A 110 19.86 -1.96 7.61
CA ILE A 110 19.29 -2.11 8.95
C ILE A 110 18.51 -0.84 9.24
N GLN A 111 17.21 -0.97 9.45
CA GLN A 111 16.34 0.17 9.74
C GLN A 111 15.15 -0.25 10.60
N THR A 112 14.65 0.70 11.39
CA THR A 112 13.31 0.60 11.98
C THR A 112 12.29 1.01 10.93
N ARG A 113 11.27 0.19 10.71
CA ARG A 113 10.21 0.49 9.75
C ARG A 113 9.23 1.52 10.34
N TRP A 114 8.93 2.56 9.58
CA TRP A 114 7.99 3.62 10.00
C TRP A 114 6.88 3.86 8.98
N ASN A 115 7.11 3.54 7.72
CA ASN A 115 6.17 3.75 6.62
C ASN A 115 6.33 2.63 5.57
N GLU A 116 5.28 2.29 4.84
CA GLU A 116 5.39 1.35 3.72
C GLU A 116 6.26 1.89 2.58
N ASP A 117 6.36 3.21 2.43
CA ASP A 117 7.19 3.88 1.43
C ASP A 117 8.58 4.28 1.97
N ASP A 118 9.00 3.69 3.11
CA ASP A 118 10.37 3.82 3.60
C ASP A 118 11.39 3.06 2.70
N LEU A 119 12.69 3.21 2.96
CA LEU A 119 13.72 2.66 2.09
C LEU A 119 13.58 1.14 1.91
N ALA A 120 13.42 0.37 2.99
CA ALA A 120 13.16 -1.07 2.88
C ALA A 120 11.83 -1.37 2.18
N GLY A 121 10.77 -0.61 2.45
CA GLY A 121 9.49 -0.78 1.75
C GLY A 121 9.60 -0.61 0.23
N ARG A 122 10.34 0.40 -0.23
CA ARG A 122 10.63 0.61 -1.67
C ARG A 122 11.52 -0.49 -2.27
N ILE A 123 12.50 -0.98 -1.52
CA ILE A 123 13.36 -2.09 -1.94
C ILE A 123 12.54 -3.37 -2.12
N LEU A 124 11.64 -3.66 -1.18
CA LEU A 124 10.79 -4.86 -1.21
C LEU A 124 9.65 -4.78 -2.24
N ALA A 125 9.31 -3.58 -2.71
CA ALA A 125 8.35 -3.37 -3.78
C ALA A 125 8.98 -3.37 -5.19
N ASP A 126 10.31 -3.36 -5.29
CA ASP A 126 11.04 -3.39 -6.56
C ASP A 126 11.02 -4.81 -7.16
N ALA A 127 11.14 -4.92 -8.50
CA ALA A 127 11.22 -6.19 -9.20
C ALA A 127 12.42 -7.05 -8.78
N GLN A 128 13.45 -6.44 -8.16
CA GLN A 128 14.65 -7.10 -7.62
C GLN A 128 14.52 -7.48 -6.13
N ALA A 129 13.34 -7.37 -5.51
CA ALA A 129 13.14 -7.68 -4.09
C ALA A 129 13.60 -9.11 -3.71
N ASN A 130 13.48 -10.07 -4.64
CA ASN A 130 13.91 -11.46 -4.47
C ASN A 130 15.44 -11.64 -4.38
N GLU A 131 16.23 -10.62 -4.74
CA GLU A 131 17.69 -10.63 -4.59
C GLU A 131 18.14 -10.28 -3.16
N TRP A 132 17.22 -9.81 -2.31
CA TRP A 132 17.49 -9.44 -0.93
C TRP A 132 17.19 -10.59 0.03
N HIS A 133 18.16 -10.90 0.88
CA HIS A 133 17.93 -11.77 2.03
C HIS A 133 17.36 -10.95 3.19
N VAL A 134 16.08 -11.16 3.49
CA VAL A 134 15.36 -10.42 4.53
C VAL A 134 15.40 -11.18 5.85
N ILE A 135 15.82 -10.49 6.91
CA ILE A 135 15.75 -10.99 8.28
C ILE A 135 14.79 -10.07 9.05
N ASP A 136 13.58 -10.58 9.33
CA ASP A 136 12.53 -9.88 10.09
C ASP A 136 12.56 -10.33 11.55
N LEU A 137 12.73 -9.39 12.48
CA LEU A 137 12.87 -9.66 13.92
C LEU A 137 11.86 -8.82 14.72
N PRO A 138 10.58 -9.21 14.72
CA PRO A 138 9.57 -8.49 15.47
C PRO A 138 9.76 -8.67 16.98
N ALA A 139 9.34 -7.65 17.74
CA ALA A 139 9.40 -7.62 19.20
C ALA A 139 8.68 -8.81 19.84
N LEU A 140 7.52 -9.19 19.29
CA LEU A 140 6.88 -10.48 19.53
C LEU A 140 6.87 -11.27 18.22
N ALA A 141 7.30 -12.53 18.25
CA ALA A 141 7.21 -13.40 17.08
C ALA A 141 5.76 -13.48 16.56
N ASP A 142 5.57 -13.48 15.24
CA ASP A 142 4.23 -13.50 14.64
C ASP A 142 4.09 -14.48 13.45
N SER A 143 5.11 -15.30 13.22
CA SER A 143 5.08 -16.43 12.29
C SER A 143 5.87 -17.62 12.85
N ASP A 144 5.60 -18.81 12.33
CA ASP A 144 6.37 -20.02 12.64
C ASP A 144 7.73 -20.05 11.90
N ASP A 145 7.95 -19.16 10.93
CA ASP A 145 9.18 -18.98 10.17
C ASP A 145 10.12 -17.93 10.80
N ASP A 146 10.00 -17.69 12.12
CA ASP A 146 10.83 -16.73 12.84
C ASP A 146 12.32 -17.09 12.72
N PRO A 147 13.22 -16.12 12.39
CA PRO A 147 14.64 -16.41 12.20
C PRO A 147 15.36 -16.99 13.43
N LEU A 148 14.79 -16.86 14.63
CA LEU A 148 15.33 -17.41 15.88
C LEU A 148 14.57 -18.67 16.35
N GLY A 149 13.58 -19.15 15.58
CA GLY A 149 12.77 -20.32 15.92
C GLY A 149 11.81 -20.09 17.08
N ARG A 150 11.45 -18.83 17.36
CA ARG A 150 10.49 -18.46 18.40
C ARG A 150 9.07 -18.87 18.02
N LYS A 151 8.24 -19.21 19.01
CA LYS A 151 6.80 -19.43 18.78
C LYS A 151 6.06 -18.09 18.71
N PRO A 152 4.97 -17.99 17.94
CA PRO A 152 4.14 -16.78 17.91
C PRO A 152 3.77 -16.29 19.32
N GLY A 153 4.06 -15.01 19.59
CA GLY A 153 3.87 -14.36 20.88
C GLY A 153 5.09 -14.36 21.81
N GLU A 154 6.16 -15.10 21.50
CA GLU A 154 7.39 -15.07 22.30
C GLU A 154 8.19 -13.78 22.07
N PRO A 155 8.70 -13.14 23.14
CA PRO A 155 9.44 -11.89 23.04
C PRO A 155 10.82 -12.07 22.41
N LEU A 156 11.30 -11.06 21.71
CA LEU A 156 12.64 -11.03 21.11
C LEU A 156 13.74 -11.01 22.16
N TRP A 157 13.49 -10.38 23.31
CA TRP A 157 14.46 -10.26 24.40
C TRP A 157 13.78 -10.37 25.77
N PRO A 158 13.35 -11.58 26.18
CA PRO A 158 12.54 -11.78 27.39
C PRO A 158 13.19 -11.25 28.68
N GLU A 159 14.52 -11.32 28.81
CA GLU A 159 15.24 -10.88 30.01
C GLU A 159 15.18 -9.37 30.22
N ARG A 160 14.84 -8.60 29.18
CA ARG A 160 14.80 -7.13 29.21
C ARG A 160 13.43 -6.56 28.89
N PHE A 161 12.72 -7.19 27.96
CA PHE A 161 11.40 -6.79 27.47
C PHE A 161 10.53 -8.04 27.37
N ASP A 162 9.92 -8.41 28.49
CA ASP A 162 8.97 -9.53 28.53
C ASP A 162 7.63 -9.18 27.87
N VAL A 163 6.72 -10.17 27.85
CA VAL A 163 5.40 -10.03 27.25
C VAL A 163 4.57 -8.92 27.92
N GLU A 164 4.69 -8.75 29.24
CA GLU A 164 3.96 -7.73 29.99
C GLU A 164 4.48 -6.31 29.68
N HIS A 165 5.79 -6.17 29.56
CA HIS A 165 6.44 -4.93 29.12
C HIS A 165 5.98 -4.54 27.71
N HIS A 166 5.92 -5.50 26.79
CA HIS A 166 5.44 -5.29 25.43
C HIS A 166 3.95 -4.94 25.41
N ALA A 167 3.12 -5.59 26.21
CA ALA A 167 1.70 -5.25 26.35
C ALA A 167 1.49 -3.81 26.88
N THR A 168 2.29 -3.41 27.87
CA THR A 168 2.27 -2.06 28.43
C THR A 168 2.71 -1.02 27.40
N THR A 169 3.78 -1.31 26.67
CA THR A 169 4.31 -0.45 25.61
C THR A 169 3.32 -0.30 24.46
N ARG A 170 2.68 -1.40 24.03
CA ARG A 170 1.62 -1.42 23.01
C ARG A 170 0.45 -0.52 23.36
N ARG A 171 -0.06 -0.58 24.60
CA ARG A 171 -1.13 0.31 25.08
C ARG A 171 -0.70 1.78 25.09
N ARG A 172 0.55 2.06 25.49
CA ARG A 172 1.08 3.43 25.62
C ARG A 172 1.30 4.10 24.27
N VAL A 173 1.89 3.38 23.31
CA VAL A 173 2.28 3.96 22.01
C VAL A 173 1.16 3.86 20.96
N GLY A 174 0.15 3.01 21.22
CA GLY A 174 -0.96 2.76 20.31
C GLY A 174 -0.60 1.79 19.19
N GLU A 175 -1.62 1.15 18.62
CA GLU A 175 -1.48 0.01 17.70
C GLU A 175 -0.69 0.33 16.42
N ARG A 176 -0.84 1.55 15.90
CA ARG A 176 -0.14 2.01 14.69
C ARG A 176 1.37 2.10 14.90
N VAL A 177 1.78 2.74 16.00
CA VAL A 177 3.20 2.89 16.37
C VAL A 177 3.76 1.53 16.79
N TRP A 178 2.95 0.71 17.46
CA TRP A 178 3.32 -0.65 17.80
C TRP A 178 3.66 -1.50 16.56
N ALA A 179 2.74 -1.55 15.59
CA ALA A 179 2.91 -2.32 14.36
C ALA A 179 4.16 -1.88 13.57
N ALA A 180 4.38 -0.57 13.43
CA ALA A 180 5.53 -0.05 12.70
C ALA A 180 6.86 -0.30 13.43
N LEU A 181 7.02 0.26 14.64
CA LEU A 181 8.31 0.31 15.31
C LEU A 181 8.72 -1.02 15.94
N TYR A 182 7.74 -1.77 16.47
CA TYR A 182 8.00 -2.94 17.30
C TYR A 182 7.77 -4.24 16.53
N GLN A 183 6.78 -4.30 15.63
CA GLN A 183 6.54 -5.47 14.78
C GLN A 183 7.13 -5.34 13.36
N GLN A 184 7.84 -4.24 13.05
CA GLN A 184 8.45 -3.98 11.74
C GLN A 184 7.47 -3.98 10.55
N LYS A 185 6.18 -3.77 10.83
CA LYS A 185 5.08 -3.81 9.84
C LYS A 185 4.38 -2.45 9.82
N PRO A 186 4.99 -1.44 9.19
CA PRO A 186 4.39 -0.12 9.10
C PRO A 186 3.14 -0.24 8.26
N ARG A 187 2.04 0.31 8.78
CA ARG A 187 0.77 0.36 8.06
C ARG A 187 0.73 1.65 7.25
N PRO A 188 -0.02 1.72 6.14
CA PRO A 188 -0.24 2.99 5.47
C PRO A 188 -0.90 3.94 6.49
N PRO A 189 -0.70 5.26 6.35
CA PRO A 189 -1.44 6.25 7.13
C PRO A 189 -2.97 6.01 7.08
N GLU A 190 -3.43 5.30 6.04
CA GLU A 190 -4.81 4.90 5.75
C GLU A 190 -4.83 3.40 5.44
N GLY A 191 -4.94 2.56 6.47
CA GLY A 191 -4.67 1.12 6.35
C GLY A 191 -5.87 0.19 6.25
N GLY A 192 -7.10 0.70 6.35
CA GLY A 192 -8.32 -0.04 6.01
C GLY A 192 -8.84 0.46 4.67
N VAL A 193 -9.47 -0.41 3.87
CA VAL A 193 -10.18 0.06 2.67
C VAL A 193 -11.23 1.10 3.06
N TRP A 194 -11.77 1.03 4.29
CA TRP A 194 -12.54 2.09 4.92
C TRP A 194 -11.79 2.76 6.06
N GLN A 195 -11.90 4.09 6.16
CA GLN A 195 -11.57 4.81 7.39
C GLN A 195 -12.79 4.89 8.31
N ARG A 196 -12.58 4.68 9.61
CA ARG A 196 -13.66 4.79 10.61
C ARG A 196 -14.31 6.18 10.61
N ALA A 197 -13.52 7.24 10.37
CA ALA A 197 -14.00 8.61 10.28
C ALA A 197 -15.06 8.78 9.17
N TRP A 198 -14.86 8.16 8.01
CA TRP A 198 -15.82 8.25 6.89
C TRP A 198 -17.21 7.73 7.27
N ILE A 199 -17.27 6.71 8.13
CA ILE A 199 -18.53 6.16 8.65
C ILE A 199 -19.07 7.02 9.79
N THR A 200 -18.23 7.36 10.77
CA THR A 200 -18.70 8.08 11.98
C THR A 200 -19.15 9.50 11.68
N ASP A 201 -18.46 10.20 10.78
CA ASP A 201 -18.69 11.61 10.50
C ASP A 201 -19.93 11.82 9.62
N HIS A 202 -20.33 10.79 8.87
CA HIS A 202 -21.50 10.79 7.99
C HIS A 202 -22.64 9.89 8.51
N ARG A 203 -22.58 9.47 9.78
CA ARG A 203 -23.62 8.64 10.40
C ARG A 203 -24.91 9.44 10.59
N LEU A 204 -26.04 8.79 10.33
CA LEU A 204 -27.35 9.33 10.66
C LEU A 204 -27.97 8.62 11.86
N THR A 205 -28.68 9.38 12.68
CA THR A 205 -29.60 8.83 13.66
C THR A 205 -30.87 8.33 12.98
N THR A 206 -31.63 7.47 13.66
CA THR A 206 -32.94 7.00 13.16
C THR A 206 -33.94 8.13 12.96
N VAL A 207 -33.80 9.22 13.72
CA VAL A 207 -34.65 10.41 13.61
C VAL A 207 -34.33 11.19 12.33
N GLU A 208 -33.05 11.41 12.04
CA GLU A 208 -32.60 12.08 10.81
C GLU A 208 -32.98 11.26 9.58
N PHE A 209 -32.80 9.94 9.64
CA PHE A 209 -33.19 9.03 8.56
C PHE A 209 -34.70 9.02 8.31
N GLY A 210 -35.53 9.10 9.35
CA GLY A 210 -37.00 9.07 9.22
C GLY A 210 -37.61 10.22 8.43
N GLY A 211 -36.84 11.28 8.16
CA GLY A 211 -37.26 12.41 7.31
C GLY A 211 -36.91 12.26 5.82
N LEU A 212 -36.31 11.15 5.40
CA LEU A 212 -35.81 10.94 4.04
C LEU A 212 -36.69 9.96 3.26
N ASP A 213 -36.89 10.25 1.97
CA ASP A 213 -37.62 9.39 1.05
C ASP A 213 -36.66 8.45 0.28
N MET A 214 -36.97 7.15 0.33
CA MET A 214 -36.15 6.11 -0.30
C MET A 214 -36.65 5.80 -1.71
N ALA A 215 -35.73 5.77 -2.68
CA ALA A 215 -35.99 5.37 -4.06
C ALA A 215 -36.02 3.85 -4.24
N ARG A 216 -35.18 3.12 -3.49
CA ARG A 216 -35.12 1.65 -3.53
C ARG A 216 -34.56 1.10 -2.23
N VAL A 217 -35.10 -0.02 -1.76
CA VAL A 217 -34.65 -0.73 -0.55
C VAL A 217 -34.40 -2.19 -0.89
N ILE A 218 -33.27 -2.74 -0.46
CA ILE A 218 -32.91 -4.14 -0.69
C ILE A 218 -32.36 -4.79 0.58
N VAL A 219 -32.33 -6.13 0.57
CA VAL A 219 -31.56 -6.93 1.53
C VAL A 219 -30.47 -7.67 0.76
N ALA A 220 -29.21 -7.49 1.13
CA ALA A 220 -28.08 -8.20 0.54
C ALA A 220 -27.63 -9.34 1.45
N VAL A 221 -27.35 -10.49 0.85
CA VAL A 221 -26.98 -11.72 1.54
C VAL A 221 -25.69 -12.29 0.95
N ASP A 222 -24.73 -12.56 1.82
CA ASP A 222 -23.52 -13.33 1.51
C ASP A 222 -23.55 -14.65 2.33
N PRO A 223 -23.99 -15.75 1.71
CA PRO A 223 -24.16 -17.03 2.39
C PRO A 223 -22.83 -17.75 2.60
N ALA A 224 -22.63 -18.30 3.80
CA ALA A 224 -21.49 -19.17 4.11
C ALA A 224 -21.42 -20.39 3.15
N GLY A 225 -20.24 -20.68 2.61
CA GLY A 225 -20.03 -21.76 1.65
C GLY A 225 -19.71 -23.12 2.27
N GLY A 226 -20.50 -24.16 1.97
CA GLY A 226 -20.09 -25.57 2.10
C GLY A 226 -21.02 -26.50 2.92
N GLU A 227 -20.91 -27.82 2.66
CA GLU A 227 -21.71 -28.92 3.25
C GLU A 227 -21.44 -29.15 4.76
N SER A 228 -20.46 -28.47 5.35
CA SER A 228 -20.08 -28.57 6.77
C SER A 228 -20.29 -27.27 7.55
N SER A 229 -21.30 -26.48 7.19
CA SER A 229 -21.57 -25.12 7.68
C SER A 229 -22.28 -25.07 9.05
N VAL A 230 -21.72 -25.75 10.05
CA VAL A 230 -22.06 -25.46 11.46
C VAL A 230 -21.02 -24.49 12.00
N GLY A 231 -21.26 -23.19 11.84
CA GLY A 231 -20.46 -22.15 12.51
C GLY A 231 -20.05 -20.95 11.66
N ASP A 232 -20.08 -21.08 10.33
CA ASP A 232 -19.69 -19.99 9.44
C ASP A 232 -20.74 -18.87 9.43
N GLU A 233 -20.27 -17.63 9.39
CA GLU A 233 -21.11 -16.44 9.47
C GLU A 233 -21.77 -16.18 8.11
N THR A 234 -23.06 -15.81 8.13
CA THR A 234 -23.77 -15.36 6.93
C THR A 234 -24.00 -13.86 7.03
N GLY A 235 -23.51 -13.11 6.05
CA GLY A 235 -23.73 -11.67 5.92
C GLY A 235 -25.18 -11.40 5.50
N ILE A 236 -25.91 -10.56 6.26
CA ILE A 236 -27.28 -10.12 5.93
C ILE A 236 -27.40 -8.63 6.26
N ILE A 237 -27.42 -7.79 5.22
CA ILE A 237 -27.43 -6.32 5.34
C ILE A 237 -28.65 -5.73 4.64
N GLY A 238 -29.42 -4.91 5.35
CA GLY A 238 -30.45 -4.05 4.77
C GLY A 238 -29.84 -2.74 4.28
N ALA A 239 -30.08 -2.37 3.02
CA ALA A 239 -29.54 -1.16 2.42
C ALA A 239 -30.58 -0.45 1.55
N ALA A 240 -30.42 0.86 1.36
CA ALA A 240 -31.31 1.66 0.52
C ALA A 240 -30.58 2.74 -0.27
N ARG A 241 -31.22 3.21 -1.33
CA ARG A 241 -30.85 4.42 -2.09
C ARG A 241 -31.93 5.46 -1.87
N GLY A 242 -31.53 6.68 -1.50
CA GLY A 242 -32.43 7.83 -1.42
C GLY A 242 -32.66 8.48 -2.78
N PHE A 243 -33.73 9.29 -2.90
CA PHE A 243 -33.94 10.14 -4.08
C PHE A 243 -32.90 11.26 -4.21
N ASP A 244 -32.15 11.52 -3.15
CA ASP A 244 -30.99 12.42 -3.11
C ASP A 244 -29.73 11.85 -3.80
N GLY A 245 -29.74 10.56 -4.18
CA GLY A 245 -28.60 9.89 -4.80
C GLY A 245 -27.60 9.32 -3.78
N HIS A 246 -27.90 9.39 -2.48
CA HIS A 246 -27.06 8.83 -1.43
C HIS A 246 -27.48 7.39 -1.10
N LEU A 247 -26.56 6.63 -0.51
CA LEU A 247 -26.79 5.26 -0.08
C LEU A 247 -26.84 5.15 1.43
N TYR A 248 -27.63 4.21 1.93
CA TYR A 248 -27.94 4.06 3.34
C TYR A 248 -27.80 2.60 3.76
N VAL A 249 -26.97 2.32 4.76
CA VAL A 249 -26.92 1.04 5.47
C VAL A 249 -27.90 1.14 6.63
N LEU A 250 -28.94 0.29 6.59
CA LEU A 250 -30.09 0.39 7.49
C LEU A 250 -29.98 -0.56 8.68
N GLU A 251 -29.57 -1.80 8.43
CA GLU A 251 -29.57 -2.83 9.46
C GLU A 251 -28.58 -3.96 9.14
N ASP A 252 -27.89 -4.46 10.17
CA ASP A 252 -27.05 -5.66 10.11
C ASP A 252 -27.73 -6.79 10.91
N ARG A 253 -28.11 -7.86 10.21
CA ARG A 253 -28.71 -9.08 10.79
C ARG A 253 -27.81 -10.31 10.62
N SER A 254 -26.53 -10.09 10.36
CA SER A 254 -25.56 -11.13 10.08
C SER A 254 -25.18 -11.94 11.32
N ALA A 255 -25.16 -13.26 11.21
CA ALA A 255 -24.82 -14.18 12.29
C ALA A 255 -24.38 -15.55 11.74
N SER A 256 -23.76 -16.38 12.59
CA SER A 256 -23.55 -17.80 12.30
C SER A 256 -24.89 -18.53 12.33
N MET A 257 -25.35 -19.00 11.17
CA MET A 257 -26.70 -19.56 11.00
C MET A 257 -26.68 -20.71 10.00
N GLY A 258 -27.55 -21.71 10.23
CA GLY A 258 -27.80 -22.74 9.22
C GLY A 258 -28.62 -22.22 8.04
N ALA A 259 -28.70 -23.01 6.98
CA ALA A 259 -29.34 -22.61 5.71
C ALA A 259 -30.76 -22.03 5.88
N ASN A 260 -31.63 -22.74 6.61
CA ASN A 260 -33.01 -22.30 6.83
C ASN A 260 -33.09 -21.00 7.66
N ASP A 261 -32.21 -20.85 8.65
CA ASP A 261 -32.25 -19.75 9.59
C ASP A 261 -31.81 -18.43 8.96
N TRP A 262 -30.78 -18.45 8.11
CA TRP A 262 -30.40 -17.26 7.35
C TRP A 262 -31.48 -16.88 6.35
N GLY A 263 -32.11 -17.86 5.69
CA GLY A 263 -33.22 -17.63 4.76
C GLY A 263 -34.42 -16.95 5.44
N LEU A 264 -34.82 -17.44 6.62
CA LEU A 264 -35.88 -16.81 7.42
C LEU A 264 -35.50 -15.41 7.89
N THR A 265 -34.23 -15.19 8.25
CA THR A 265 -33.74 -13.89 8.73
C THR A 265 -33.75 -12.85 7.61
N ALA A 266 -33.26 -13.21 6.42
CA ALA A 266 -33.29 -12.35 5.24
C ALA A 266 -34.73 -11.97 4.85
N CYS A 267 -35.65 -12.95 4.78
CA CYS A 267 -37.05 -12.69 4.44
C CYS A 267 -37.78 -11.83 5.51
N ARG A 268 -37.50 -12.02 6.80
CA ARG A 268 -38.05 -11.18 7.87
C ARG A 268 -37.53 -9.74 7.79
N LEU A 269 -36.23 -9.57 7.53
CA LEU A 269 -35.65 -8.25 7.33
C LEU A 269 -36.26 -7.56 6.12
N ALA A 270 -36.45 -8.29 5.01
CA ALA A 270 -37.08 -7.76 3.80
C ALA A 270 -38.54 -7.32 4.05
N LEU A 271 -39.32 -8.07 4.84
CA LEU A 271 -40.66 -7.66 5.27
C LEU A 271 -40.63 -6.41 6.15
N ALA A 272 -39.71 -6.35 7.13
CA ALA A 272 -39.58 -5.23 8.06
C ALA A 272 -39.23 -3.93 7.34
N LEU A 273 -38.32 -3.99 6.37
CA LEU A 273 -37.87 -2.86 5.57
C LEU A 273 -38.74 -2.58 4.33
N LYS A 274 -39.73 -3.44 4.05
CA LYS A 274 -40.51 -3.44 2.80
C LYS A 274 -39.61 -3.42 1.55
N ALA A 275 -38.59 -4.27 1.55
CA ALA A 275 -37.57 -4.31 0.52
C ALA A 275 -38.15 -4.75 -0.85
N ASP A 276 -37.66 -4.11 -1.91
CA ASP A 276 -38.02 -4.40 -3.30
C ASP A 276 -37.40 -5.72 -3.80
N ALA A 277 -36.20 -6.04 -3.30
CA ALA A 277 -35.43 -7.19 -3.73
C ALA A 277 -34.52 -7.76 -2.63
N ILE A 278 -34.17 -9.03 -2.78
CA ILE A 278 -33.11 -9.69 -2.02
C ILE A 278 -31.98 -10.00 -3.00
N VAL A 279 -30.80 -9.45 -2.76
CA VAL A 279 -29.57 -9.67 -3.55
C VAL A 279 -28.77 -10.77 -2.87
N VAL A 280 -28.33 -11.78 -3.60
CA VAL A 280 -27.57 -12.90 -3.03
C VAL A 280 -26.39 -13.30 -3.91
N GLU A 281 -25.22 -13.49 -3.30
CA GLU A 281 -24.04 -14.00 -4.01
C GLU A 281 -24.19 -15.50 -4.32
N SER A 282 -23.98 -15.87 -5.59
CA SER A 282 -24.00 -17.26 -6.04
C SER A 282 -22.57 -17.82 -6.08
N ASN A 283 -22.12 -18.40 -4.96
CA ASN A 283 -20.73 -18.82 -4.80
C ASN A 283 -20.42 -20.23 -5.35
N TYR A 284 -21.40 -21.10 -5.52
CA TYR A 284 -21.20 -22.45 -6.06
C TYR A 284 -22.43 -22.90 -6.85
N GLY A 285 -22.22 -23.29 -8.11
CA GLY A 285 -23.26 -23.49 -9.12
C GLY A 285 -24.51 -24.22 -8.64
N GLY A 286 -25.67 -23.55 -8.77
CA GLY A 286 -27.00 -24.10 -8.57
C GLY A 286 -27.93 -23.15 -7.80
N ASP A 287 -29.23 -23.24 -8.08
CA ASP A 287 -30.37 -22.50 -7.51
C ASP A 287 -30.52 -22.55 -5.95
N MET A 288 -29.50 -22.97 -5.19
CA MET A 288 -29.62 -23.27 -3.75
C MET A 288 -30.06 -22.06 -2.91
N ALA A 289 -29.47 -20.89 -3.13
CA ALA A 289 -29.85 -19.69 -2.39
C ALA A 289 -31.30 -19.27 -2.66
N ARG A 290 -31.73 -19.33 -3.93
CA ARG A 290 -33.12 -19.08 -4.35
C ARG A 290 -34.07 -20.09 -3.72
N GLN A 291 -33.69 -21.37 -3.66
CA GLN A 291 -34.48 -22.42 -3.04
C GLN A 291 -34.64 -22.18 -1.53
N VAL A 292 -33.56 -21.85 -0.82
CA VAL A 292 -33.60 -21.52 0.62
C VAL A 292 -34.52 -20.32 0.88
N LEU A 293 -34.38 -19.24 0.13
CA LEU A 293 -35.24 -18.07 0.26
C LEU A 293 -36.71 -18.38 -0.05
N SER A 294 -36.98 -19.19 -1.09
CA SER A 294 -38.34 -19.59 -1.47
C SER A 294 -39.01 -20.45 -0.39
N GLN A 295 -38.26 -21.39 0.20
CA GLN A 295 -38.74 -22.23 1.29
C GLN A 295 -39.01 -21.42 2.56
N ALA A 296 -38.08 -20.53 2.93
CA ALA A 296 -38.24 -19.62 4.05
C ALA A 296 -39.46 -18.70 3.87
N TRP A 297 -39.67 -18.16 2.66
CA TRP A 297 -40.84 -17.34 2.37
C TRP A 297 -42.15 -18.11 2.51
N GLU A 298 -42.21 -19.32 1.96
CA GLU A 298 -43.40 -20.16 2.06
C GLU A 298 -43.70 -20.56 3.52
N GLN A 299 -42.67 -20.73 4.35
CA GLN A 299 -42.84 -20.91 5.79
C GLN A 299 -43.45 -19.66 6.44
N LEU A 300 -42.87 -18.47 6.23
CA LEU A 300 -43.41 -17.22 6.78
C LEU A 300 -44.84 -16.94 6.30
N ARG A 301 -45.17 -17.34 5.07
CA ARG A 301 -46.52 -17.24 4.50
C ARG A 301 -47.50 -18.16 5.22
N ARG A 302 -47.11 -19.42 5.47
CA ARG A 302 -47.93 -20.39 6.24
C ARG A 302 -48.14 -19.94 7.69
N ASP A 303 -47.13 -19.33 8.29
CA ASP A 303 -47.18 -18.82 9.66
C ASP A 303 -47.90 -17.46 9.76
N GLY A 304 -48.45 -16.94 8.66
CA GLY A 304 -49.18 -15.67 8.61
C GLY A 304 -48.32 -14.41 8.77
N THR A 305 -46.99 -14.56 8.85
CA THR A 305 -46.05 -13.46 9.11
C THR A 305 -45.95 -12.50 7.92
N THR A 306 -46.13 -12.97 6.69
CA THR A 306 -46.07 -12.11 5.49
C THR A 306 -47.24 -11.12 5.41
N ALA A 307 -48.32 -11.33 6.18
CA ALA A 307 -49.53 -10.50 6.16
C ALA A 307 -50.08 -10.26 4.73
N GLY A 308 -49.94 -11.25 3.84
CA GLY A 308 -50.40 -11.18 2.45
C GLY A 308 -49.46 -10.42 1.49
N GLN A 309 -48.29 -9.96 1.95
CA GLN A 309 -47.28 -9.38 1.06
C GLN A 309 -46.71 -10.44 0.11
N LEU A 310 -46.23 -10.00 -1.05
CA LEU A 310 -45.56 -10.84 -2.04
C LEU A 310 -44.07 -10.95 -1.73
N MET A 311 -43.46 -12.07 -2.16
CA MET A 311 -42.03 -12.27 -2.00
C MET A 311 -41.25 -11.22 -2.81
N PRO A 312 -40.27 -10.53 -2.20
CA PRO A 312 -39.36 -9.66 -2.93
C PRO A 312 -38.62 -10.42 -4.02
N ARG A 313 -38.24 -9.72 -5.10
CA ARG A 313 -37.50 -10.34 -6.20
C ARG A 313 -36.13 -10.80 -5.72
N VAL A 314 -35.76 -12.06 -6.01
CA VAL A 314 -34.40 -12.56 -5.77
C VAL A 314 -33.50 -12.20 -6.96
N LEU A 315 -32.42 -11.48 -6.69
CA LEU A 315 -31.39 -11.06 -7.63
C LEU A 315 -30.10 -11.82 -7.30
N GLU A 316 -29.63 -12.65 -8.22
CA GLU A 316 -28.40 -13.42 -8.03
C GLU A 316 -27.23 -12.65 -8.66
N VAL A 317 -26.17 -12.46 -7.87
CA VAL A 317 -24.94 -11.80 -8.33
C VAL A 317 -23.80 -12.83 -8.36
N THR A 318 -22.98 -12.77 -9.41
CA THR A 318 -21.78 -13.61 -9.55
C THR A 318 -20.54 -12.71 -9.44
N ALA A 319 -19.63 -13.00 -8.51
CA ALA A 319 -18.34 -12.33 -8.45
C ALA A 319 -17.45 -12.75 -9.64
N LYS A 320 -17.50 -11.98 -10.74
CA LYS A 320 -16.63 -12.19 -11.91
C LYS A 320 -15.26 -11.50 -11.80
N VAL A 321 -15.08 -10.63 -10.81
CA VAL A 321 -13.90 -9.79 -10.62
C VAL A 321 -13.38 -9.95 -9.19
N GLY A 322 -12.07 -9.89 -8.99
CA GLY A 322 -11.45 -10.08 -7.68
C GLY A 322 -11.98 -9.12 -6.60
N LYS A 323 -12.10 -9.61 -5.36
CA LYS A 323 -12.73 -8.96 -4.20
C LYS A 323 -12.30 -7.48 -4.01
N ARG A 324 -11.03 -7.16 -4.24
CA ARG A 324 -10.48 -5.79 -4.19
C ARG A 324 -11.20 -4.83 -5.15
N LEU A 325 -11.36 -5.23 -6.41
CA LEU A 325 -11.95 -4.38 -7.46
C LEU A 325 -13.44 -4.14 -7.23
N ARG A 326 -14.09 -4.94 -6.37
CA ARG A 326 -15.49 -4.76 -5.95
C ARG A 326 -15.62 -3.79 -4.78
N ALA A 327 -14.72 -3.86 -3.81
CA ALA A 327 -14.77 -3.06 -2.58
C ALA A 327 -14.30 -1.62 -2.77
N GLU A 328 -13.29 -1.39 -3.62
CA GLU A 328 -12.64 -0.10 -3.82
C GLU A 328 -13.59 1.03 -4.31
N PRO A 329 -14.49 0.80 -5.30
CA PRO A 329 -15.45 1.82 -5.71
C PRO A 329 -16.41 2.23 -4.58
N ILE A 330 -16.85 1.27 -3.76
CA ILE A 330 -17.75 1.55 -2.63
C ILE A 330 -17.02 2.33 -1.55
N ALA A 331 -15.77 1.99 -1.25
CA ALA A 331 -14.95 2.73 -0.30
C ALA A 331 -14.78 4.21 -0.66
N GLN A 332 -14.58 4.51 -1.95
CA GLN A 332 -14.50 5.88 -2.44
C GLN A 332 -15.82 6.65 -2.25
N LEU A 333 -16.98 5.98 -2.35
CA LEU A 333 -18.27 6.61 -2.03
C LEU A 333 -18.41 6.95 -0.54
N TYR A 334 -17.83 6.14 0.36
CA TYR A 334 -17.74 6.49 1.78
C TYR A 334 -16.82 7.69 2.01
N GLU A 335 -15.67 7.73 1.36
CA GLU A 335 -14.73 8.86 1.44
C GLU A 335 -15.39 10.18 1.00
N GLN A 336 -16.21 10.12 -0.06
CA GLN A 336 -16.97 11.26 -0.58
C GLN A 336 -18.18 11.66 0.28
N GLY A 337 -18.49 10.91 1.34
CA GLY A 337 -19.65 11.17 2.21
C GLY A 337 -21.00 10.85 1.55
N LEU A 338 -21.02 9.96 0.56
CA LEU A 338 -22.23 9.58 -0.19
C LEU A 338 -22.90 8.31 0.36
N ILE A 339 -22.31 7.69 1.39
CA ILE A 339 -22.86 6.50 2.07
C ILE A 339 -22.97 6.78 3.56
N HIS A 340 -24.14 6.45 4.12
CA HIS A 340 -24.51 6.74 5.51
C HIS A 340 -24.92 5.46 6.23
N HIS A 341 -24.48 5.31 7.48
CA HIS A 341 -25.00 4.28 8.40
C HIS A 341 -26.13 4.87 9.23
N VAL A 342 -27.27 4.17 9.31
CA VAL A 342 -28.41 4.57 10.14
C VAL A 342 -28.30 3.87 11.49
N GLY A 343 -27.95 4.64 12.53
CA GLY A 343 -27.55 4.07 13.82
C GLY A 343 -26.15 3.46 13.76
N THR A 344 -25.85 2.51 14.64
CA THR A 344 -24.51 1.90 14.74
C THR A 344 -24.56 0.40 14.46
N HIS A 345 -23.71 -0.06 13.54
CA HIS A 345 -23.56 -1.46 13.18
C HIS A 345 -22.16 -1.94 13.57
N VAL A 346 -21.91 -2.05 14.88
CA VAL A 346 -20.56 -2.19 15.45
C VAL A 346 -19.73 -3.28 14.77
N ARG A 347 -20.30 -4.47 14.55
CA ARG A 347 -19.57 -5.61 13.95
C ARG A 347 -19.28 -5.42 12.47
N LEU A 348 -20.25 -4.93 11.70
CA LEU A 348 -20.05 -4.56 10.31
C LEU A 348 -18.96 -3.48 10.18
N GLU A 349 -19.08 -2.40 10.96
CA GLU A 349 -18.14 -1.28 10.94
C GLU A 349 -16.74 -1.66 11.43
N GLU A 350 -16.65 -2.63 12.34
CA GLU A 350 -15.40 -3.25 12.72
C GLU A 350 -14.80 -3.97 11.53
N GLN A 351 -15.52 -4.91 10.91
CA GLN A 351 -15.07 -5.64 9.72
C GLN A 351 -14.60 -4.69 8.60
N MET A 352 -15.38 -3.65 8.27
CA MET A 352 -15.03 -2.69 7.23
C MET A 352 -13.75 -1.89 7.55
N ALA A 353 -13.60 -1.42 8.79
CA ALA A 353 -12.44 -0.62 9.18
C ALA A 353 -11.17 -1.44 9.45
N THR A 354 -11.32 -2.75 9.73
CA THR A 354 -10.18 -3.66 9.97
C THR A 354 -9.80 -4.48 8.75
N TRP A 355 -10.68 -4.59 7.75
CA TRP A 355 -10.39 -5.38 6.56
C TRP A 355 -9.34 -4.69 5.68
N VAL A 356 -8.37 -5.50 5.25
CA VAL A 356 -7.29 -5.07 4.37
C VAL A 356 -7.20 -6.01 3.16
N VAL A 357 -6.74 -5.44 2.04
CA VAL A 357 -6.57 -6.18 0.80
C VAL A 357 -5.55 -7.32 1.00
N GLY A 358 -5.95 -8.54 0.65
CA GLY A 358 -5.14 -9.75 0.80
C GLY A 358 -5.55 -10.66 1.96
N MET A 359 -6.44 -10.19 2.85
CA MET A 359 -7.16 -11.05 3.78
C MET A 359 -8.36 -11.72 3.10
N ASP A 360 -8.81 -12.83 3.68
CA ASP A 360 -10.17 -13.31 3.44
C ASP A 360 -11.16 -12.19 3.76
N SER A 361 -12.15 -12.02 2.90
CA SER A 361 -13.16 -10.99 3.06
C SER A 361 -14.20 -11.43 4.09
N PRO A 362 -14.47 -10.63 5.13
CA PRO A 362 -15.57 -10.86 6.05
C PRO A 362 -16.95 -10.85 5.38
N ASP A 363 -17.83 -11.76 5.80
CA ASP A 363 -19.14 -12.02 5.18
C ASP A 363 -20.09 -10.81 5.28
N ARG A 364 -20.09 -10.06 6.41
CA ARG A 364 -20.97 -8.87 6.56
C ARG A 364 -20.58 -7.76 5.60
N MET A 365 -19.28 -7.53 5.47
CA MET A 365 -18.75 -6.50 4.58
C MET A 365 -19.01 -6.89 3.12
N ASP A 366 -18.80 -8.15 2.73
CA ASP A 366 -19.11 -8.60 1.37
C ASP A 366 -20.59 -8.41 1.05
N ALA A 367 -21.50 -8.82 1.95
CA ALA A 367 -22.93 -8.53 1.82
C ALA A 367 -23.22 -7.03 1.67
N ALA A 368 -22.60 -6.16 2.48
CA ALA A 368 -22.76 -4.71 2.35
C ALA A 368 -22.27 -4.19 0.99
N VAL A 369 -21.09 -4.62 0.54
CA VAL A 369 -20.52 -4.22 -0.76
C VAL A 369 -21.42 -4.66 -1.91
N HIS A 370 -21.95 -5.89 -1.89
CA HIS A 370 -22.90 -6.37 -2.90
C HIS A 370 -24.17 -5.53 -2.93
N GLY A 371 -24.77 -5.25 -1.77
CA GLY A 371 -25.96 -4.42 -1.68
C GLY A 371 -25.73 -3.00 -2.19
N LEU A 372 -24.67 -2.35 -1.72
CA LEU A 372 -24.33 -0.98 -2.11
C LEU A 372 -23.99 -0.89 -3.60
N THR A 373 -23.33 -1.89 -4.17
CA THR A 373 -23.03 -1.94 -5.61
C THR A 373 -24.31 -2.06 -6.46
N GLU A 374 -25.27 -2.90 -6.06
CA GLU A 374 -26.56 -3.03 -6.77
C GLU A 374 -27.42 -1.76 -6.68
N LEU A 375 -27.28 -0.99 -5.60
CA LEU A 375 -28.02 0.26 -5.40
C LEU A 375 -27.36 1.45 -6.10
N ALA A 376 -26.03 1.47 -6.19
CA ALA A 376 -25.28 2.59 -6.74
C ALA A 376 -25.62 2.85 -8.21
N ASP A 377 -25.64 4.13 -8.58
CA ASP A 377 -25.86 4.52 -9.97
C ASP A 377 -24.64 4.11 -10.84
N PRO A 378 -24.84 3.45 -11.99
CA PRO A 378 -23.74 3.13 -12.90
C PRO A 378 -22.92 4.36 -13.31
N GLU A 379 -23.54 5.53 -13.46
CA GLU A 379 -22.81 6.77 -13.79
C GLU A 379 -21.96 7.26 -12.61
N GLN A 380 -22.47 7.12 -11.39
CA GLN A 380 -21.74 7.45 -10.16
C GLN A 380 -20.54 6.51 -9.96
N LEU A 381 -20.71 5.20 -10.18
CA LEU A 381 -19.61 4.24 -10.16
C LEU A 381 -18.59 4.48 -11.29
N ALA A 382 -19.05 4.89 -12.47
CA ALA A 382 -18.17 5.21 -13.61
C ALA A 382 -17.37 6.50 -13.39
N ALA A 383 -17.95 7.51 -12.75
CA ALA A 383 -17.24 8.74 -12.39
C ALA A 383 -16.09 8.48 -11.39
N VAL A 384 -16.35 7.60 -10.43
CA VAL A 384 -15.37 7.09 -9.46
C VAL A 384 -14.26 6.32 -10.17
N ALA A 385 -14.60 5.42 -11.11
CA ALA A 385 -13.63 4.69 -11.92
C ALA A 385 -12.83 5.58 -12.90
N GLY A 386 -13.43 6.67 -13.39
CA GLY A 386 -12.86 7.61 -14.37
C GLY A 386 -11.81 8.57 -13.79
N HIS A 387 -11.72 8.71 -12.46
CA HIS A 387 -10.64 9.49 -11.82
C HIS A 387 -9.27 8.79 -11.85
N ILE A 388 -9.16 7.60 -12.43
CA ILE A 388 -7.91 7.01 -12.89
C ILE A 388 -7.50 7.66 -14.22
N HIS A 389 -7.13 8.94 -14.19
CA HIS A 389 -6.55 9.64 -15.35
C HIS A 389 -5.07 9.93 -15.09
N ASP A 390 -4.17 9.13 -15.67
CA ASP A 390 -2.73 9.43 -15.73
C ASP A 390 -2.44 10.41 -16.87
N ASP A 391 -2.60 11.70 -16.58
CA ASP A 391 -2.30 12.78 -17.53
C ASP A 391 -0.81 13.17 -17.59
N ARG A 392 0.11 12.36 -17.04
CA ARG A 392 1.55 12.70 -17.05
C ARG A 392 2.20 12.67 -18.44
N LEU A 393 1.48 12.18 -19.46
CA LEU A 393 1.89 12.18 -20.86
C LEU A 393 1.16 13.22 -21.73
N GLY A 394 0.16 13.93 -21.18
CA GLY A 394 -0.57 14.99 -21.89
C GLY A 394 0.23 16.29 -21.95
N GLY A 395 0.99 16.50 -23.03
CA GLY A 395 1.58 17.81 -23.32
C GLY A 395 3.06 17.86 -23.70
N ARG A 396 3.67 16.76 -24.15
CA ARG A 396 5.03 16.81 -24.73
C ARG A 396 4.99 16.67 -26.25
N ARG A 397 4.97 17.81 -26.94
CA ARG A 397 5.65 17.97 -28.23
C ARG A 397 7.09 18.42 -27.99
#